data_AF-A0A6G0RQ28-F1
#
_entry.id   AF-A0A6G0RQ28-F1
#
_cell.length_a   1.000
_cell.length_b   1.000
_cell.length_c   1.000
_cell.angle_alpha   90.00
_cell.angle_beta   90.00
_cell.angle_gamma   90.00
#
_symmetry.space_group_name_H-M   'P 1'
#
loop_
_entity.id
_entity.type
_entity.pdbx_description
1 polymer ?
#
loop_
_entity_poly.entity_id
_entity_poly.type
_entity_poly.pdbx_seq_one_letter_code
_entity_poly.pdbx_strand_id
1 'polypeptide(L)'
;MENMMAQVIQMMSMQQQSMLANQQRMQETIVNGQQQMHAFMVQQATFQSEMFAQQSKANQQKQRANPPKFLGKQDEDLELWIFQIEEHFAAYATER
;
A
#
# COMPACT_ATOMS: atom_id res chain seq x y z
N MET A 1 21.08 -17.55 -61.07
CA MET A 1 21.63 -17.79 -59.72
C MET A 1 21.51 -16.55 -58.83
N GLU A 2 21.73 -15.34 -59.35
CA GLU A 2 21.66 -14.09 -58.57
C GLU A 2 20.30 -13.82 -57.89
N ASN A 3 19.17 -14.10 -58.55
CA ASN A 3 17.84 -13.91 -57.96
C ASN A 3 17.56 -14.78 -56.71
N MET A 4 18.10 -15.99 -56.63
CA MET A 4 17.95 -16.83 -55.43
C MET A 4 18.79 -16.30 -54.27
N MET A 5 20.01 -15.81 -54.52
CA MET A 5 20.84 -15.22 -53.48
C MET A 5 20.23 -13.94 -52.91
N ALA A 6 19.65 -13.08 -53.77
CA ALA A 6 18.92 -11.90 -53.32
C ALA A 6 17.72 -12.27 -52.42
N GLN A 7 16.98 -13.32 -52.79
CA GLN A 7 15.82 -13.79 -52.01
C GLN A 7 16.22 -14.36 -50.65
N VAL A 8 17.33 -15.10 -50.57
CA VAL A 8 17.89 -15.65 -49.31
C VAL A 8 18.40 -14.53 -48.40
N ILE A 9 19.11 -13.53 -48.95
CA ILE A 9 19.58 -12.37 -48.18
C ILE A 9 18.40 -11.60 -47.59
N GLN A 10 17.35 -11.38 -48.37
CA GLN A 10 16.14 -10.70 -47.91
C GLN A 10 15.45 -11.50 -46.80
N MET A 11 15.35 -12.82 -46.94
CA MET A 11 14.76 -13.69 -45.93
C MET A 11 15.57 -13.70 -44.62
N MET A 12 16.90 -13.73 -44.69
CA MET A 12 17.77 -13.58 -43.51
C MET A 12 17.60 -12.21 -42.84
N SER A 13 17.50 -11.13 -43.61
CA SER A 13 17.31 -9.79 -43.06
C SER A 13 15.97 -9.67 -42.31
N MET A 14 14.89 -10.24 -42.84
CA MET A 14 13.59 -10.28 -42.17
C MET A 14 13.61 -11.15 -40.91
N GLN A 15 14.32 -12.28 -40.95
CA GLN A 15 14.48 -13.14 -39.78
C GLN A 15 15.27 -12.44 -38.66
N GLN A 16 16.29 -11.67 -39.01
CA GLN A 16 17.06 -10.89 -38.05
C GLN A 16 16.24 -9.75 -37.45
N GLN A 17 15.45 -9.03 -38.28
CA GLN A 17 14.54 -7.98 -37.80
C GLN A 17 13.44 -8.53 -36.89
N SER A 18 12.86 -9.69 -37.22
CA SER A 18 11.80 -10.29 -36.40
C SER A 18 12.31 -10.70 -35.02
N MET A 19 13.53 -11.21 -34.91
CA MET A 19 14.16 -11.53 -33.62
C MET A 19 14.36 -10.28 -32.75
N LEU A 20 14.85 -9.18 -33.32
CA LEU A 20 15.03 -7.92 -32.60
C LEU A 20 13.69 -7.35 -32.13
N ALA A 21 12.67 -7.36 -32.99
CA ALA A 21 11.33 -6.93 -32.63
C ALA A 21 10.71 -7.81 -31.52
N ASN A 22 10.98 -9.12 -31.54
CA ASN A 22 10.49 -10.02 -30.49
C ASN A 22 11.19 -9.75 -29.14
N GLN A 23 12.49 -9.45 -29.16
CA GLN A 23 13.23 -9.11 -27.95
C GLN A 23 12.74 -7.78 -27.33
N GLN A 24 12.46 -6.77 -28.15
CA GLN A 24 11.87 -5.50 -27.69
C GLN A 24 10.50 -5.72 -27.06
N ARG A 25 9.62 -6.47 -27.72
CA ARG A 25 8.28 -6.78 -27.20
C ARG A 25 8.35 -7.50 -25.85
N MET A 26 9.31 -8.41 -25.70
CA MET A 26 9.51 -9.15 -24.45
C MET A 26 9.96 -8.21 -23.32
N GLN A 27 10.88 -7.29 -23.60
CA GLN A 27 11.28 -6.25 -22.63
C GLN A 27 10.10 -5.36 -22.22
N GLU A 28 9.31 -4.87 -23.18
CA GLU A 28 8.13 -4.05 -22.90
C GLU A 28 7.12 -4.81 -22.02
N THR A 29 6.90 -6.09 -22.30
CA THR A 29 5.99 -6.93 -21.51
C THR A 29 6.47 -7.10 -20.07
N ILE A 30 7.78 -7.29 -19.87
CA ILE A 30 8.37 -7.43 -18.53
C ILE A 30 8.23 -6.11 -17.75
N VAL A 31 8.54 -4.97 -18.38
CA VAL A 31 8.44 -3.66 -17.73
C VAL A 31 6.98 -3.34 -17.38
N ASN A 32 6.05 -3.60 -18.29
CA ASN A 32 4.63 -3.35 -18.05
C ASN A 32 4.07 -4.25 -16.93
N GLY A 33 4.46 -5.53 -16.91
CA GLY A 33 4.11 -6.47 -15.84
C GLY A 33 4.63 -6.04 -14.47
N GLN A 34 5.88 -5.54 -14.40
CA GLN A 34 6.43 -5.01 -13.16
C GLN A 34 5.68 -3.77 -12.67
N GLN A 35 5.31 -2.85 -13.58
CA GLN A 35 4.55 -1.66 -13.23
C GLN A 35 3.15 -2.01 -12.70
N GLN A 36 2.45 -2.96 -13.31
CA GLN A 36 1.16 -3.44 -12.80
C GLN A 36 1.29 -4.06 -11.42
N MET A 37 2.31 -4.90 -11.21
CA MET A 37 2.55 -5.51 -9.89
C MET A 37 2.85 -4.44 -8.83
N HIS A 38 3.65 -3.43 -9.18
CA HIS A 38 3.95 -2.32 -8.27
C HIS A 38 2.68 -1.53 -7.92
N ALA A 39 1.87 -1.17 -8.91
CA ALA A 39 0.61 -0.46 -8.68
C ALA A 39 -0.34 -1.25 -7.76
N PHE A 40 -0.43 -2.56 -7.95
CA PHE A 40 -1.22 -3.44 -7.09
C PHE A 40 -0.70 -3.47 -5.65
N MET A 41 0.62 -3.60 -5.45
CA MET A 41 1.21 -3.58 -4.11
C MET A 41 0.96 -2.26 -3.38
N VAL A 42 1.09 -1.13 -4.09
CA VAL A 42 0.80 0.19 -3.51
C VAL A 42 -0.68 0.28 -3.10
N GLN A 43 -1.60 -0.15 -3.96
CA GLN A 43 -3.03 -0.13 -3.64
C GLN A 43 -3.36 -1.01 -2.43
N GLN A 44 -2.75 -2.19 -2.32
CA GLN A 44 -2.92 -3.08 -1.18
C GLN A 44 -2.42 -2.44 0.13
N ALA A 45 -1.25 -1.78 0.09
CA ALA A 45 -0.69 -1.10 1.26
C ALA A 45 -1.58 0.07 1.70
N THR A 46 -2.07 0.87 0.75
CA THR A 46 -3.01 1.96 1.03
C THR A 46 -4.27 1.45 1.70
N PHE A 47 -4.90 0.40 1.17
CA PHE A 47 -6.11 -0.19 1.75
C PHE A 47 -5.88 -0.68 3.19
N GLN A 48 -4.76 -1.37 3.45
CA GLN A 48 -4.42 -1.79 4.81
C GLN A 48 -4.26 -0.59 5.75
N SER A 49 -3.54 0.44 5.32
CA SER A 49 -3.36 1.66 6.10
C SER A 49 -4.69 2.35 6.41
N GLU A 50 -5.60 2.42 5.45
CA GLU A 50 -6.94 3.00 5.65
C GLU A 50 -7.77 2.17 6.64
N MET A 51 -7.73 0.84 6.56
CA MET A 51 -8.39 -0.05 7.51
C MET A 51 -7.87 0.16 8.93
N PHE A 52 -6.55 0.22 9.12
CA PHE A 52 -5.96 0.49 10.43
C PHE A 52 -6.32 1.89 10.95
N ALA A 53 -6.31 2.90 10.09
CA ALA A 53 -6.71 4.25 10.46
C ALA A 53 -8.18 4.31 10.90
N GLN A 54 -9.08 3.61 10.20
CA GLN A 54 -10.50 3.52 10.58
C GLN A 54 -10.70 2.81 11.92
N GLN A 55 -10.00 1.68 12.15
CA GLN A 55 -10.05 0.99 13.45
C GLN A 55 -9.49 1.83 14.58
N SER A 56 -8.38 2.53 14.35
CA SER A 56 -7.80 3.46 15.33
C SER A 56 -8.77 4.59 15.67
N LYS A 57 -9.41 5.20 14.66
CA LYS A 57 -10.45 6.23 14.88
C LYS A 57 -11.63 5.68 15.67
N ALA A 58 -12.13 4.50 15.33
CA ALA A 58 -13.23 3.87 16.05
C ALA A 58 -12.87 3.54 17.51
N ASN A 59 -11.64 3.08 17.77
CA ASN A 59 -11.15 2.82 19.13
C ASN A 59 -10.97 4.12 19.92
N GLN A 60 -10.44 5.17 19.31
CA GLN A 60 -10.37 6.50 19.94
C GLN A 60 -11.77 7.04 20.24
N GLN A 61 -12.74 6.87 19.33
CA GLN A 61 -14.12 7.31 19.55
C GLN A 61 -14.78 6.56 20.72
N LYS A 62 -14.57 5.25 20.82
CA LYS A 62 -15.04 4.43 21.96
C LYS A 62 -14.40 4.83 23.28
N GLN A 63 -13.09 5.12 23.27
CA GLN A 63 -12.36 5.57 24.45
C GLN A 63 -12.82 6.96 24.88
N ARG A 64 -13.03 7.89 23.94
CA ARG A 64 -13.62 9.21 24.18
C ARG A 64 -15.05 9.15 24.72
N ALA A 65 -15.88 8.23 24.22
CA ALA A 65 -17.25 8.10 24.72
C ALA A 65 -17.35 7.55 26.16
N ASN A 66 -16.29 6.91 26.67
CA ASN A 66 -16.31 6.23 27.96
C ASN A 66 -15.11 6.66 28.81
N PRO A 67 -15.22 7.75 29.59
CA PRO A 67 -14.18 8.12 30.54
C PRO A 67 -13.96 6.99 31.56
N PRO A 68 -12.70 6.76 31.99
CA PRO A 68 -12.39 5.84 33.06
C PRO A 68 -13.11 6.26 34.34
N LYS A 69 -13.71 5.30 35.05
CA LYS A 69 -14.47 5.55 36.28
C LYS A 69 -13.61 5.19 37.49
N PHE A 70 -13.66 6.02 38.52
CA PHE A 70 -13.12 5.70 39.84
C PHE A 70 -14.27 5.31 40.76
N LEU A 71 -14.23 4.09 41.31
CA LEU A 71 -15.28 3.56 42.18
C LEU A 71 -14.94 3.70 43.67
N GLY A 72 -13.74 4.18 44.01
CA GLY A 72 -13.26 4.36 45.37
C GLY A 72 -12.94 3.04 46.08
N LYS A 73 -12.63 1.98 45.34
CA LYS A 73 -12.24 0.69 45.92
C LYS A 73 -10.81 0.74 46.46
N GLN A 74 -10.51 -0.10 47.43
CA GLN A 74 -9.18 -0.13 48.07
C GLN A 74 -8.07 -0.59 47.12
N ASP A 75 -8.40 -1.34 46.06
CA ASP A 75 -7.50 -1.80 45.01
C ASP A 75 -7.37 -0.81 43.84
N GLU A 76 -8.14 0.28 43.84
CA GLU A 76 -8.02 1.32 42.83
C GLU A 76 -6.95 2.34 43.20
N ASP A 77 -6.07 2.62 42.23
CA ASP A 77 -5.05 3.65 42.35
C ASP A 77 -5.61 5.00 41.87
N LEU A 78 -5.69 5.96 42.79
CA LEU A 78 -6.19 7.31 42.52
C LEU A 78 -5.26 8.09 41.58
N GLU A 79 -3.95 7.97 41.74
CA GLU A 79 -2.98 8.70 40.92
C GLU A 79 -3.02 8.19 39.48
N LEU A 80 -3.13 6.87 39.32
CA LEU A 80 -3.30 6.25 38.02
C LEU A 80 -4.62 6.67 37.35
N TRP A 81 -5.72 6.72 38.11
CA TRP A 81 -7.00 7.18 37.57
C TRP A 81 -6.96 8.65 37.13
N ILE A 82 -6.30 9.52 37.91
CA ILE A 82 -6.11 10.94 37.55
C ILE A 82 -5.34 11.04 36.23
N PHE A 83 -4.24 10.30 36.07
CA PHE A 83 -3.50 10.29 34.81
C PHE A 83 -4.38 9.85 33.62
N GLN A 84 -5.15 8.78 33.78
CA GLN A 84 -6.02 8.26 32.73
C GLN A 84 -7.16 9.20 32.35
N ILE A 85 -7.75 9.92 33.32
CA ILE A 85 -8.84 10.87 33.05
C ILE A 85 -8.30 12.16 32.41
N GLU A 86 -7.12 12.62 32.80
CA GLU A 86 -6.44 13.76 32.16
C GLU A 86 -6.08 13.45 30.71
N GLU A 87 -5.51 12.27 30.43
CA GLU A 87 -5.21 11.80 29.07
C GLU A 87 -6.48 11.72 28.20
N HIS A 88 -7.57 11.17 28.76
CA HIS A 88 -8.86 11.06 28.07
C HIS A 88 -9.39 12.44 27.63
N PHE A 89 -9.29 13.46 28.48
CA PHE A 89 -9.76 14.81 28.15
C PHE A 89 -8.77 15.65 27.35
N ALA A 90 -7.47 15.36 27.41
CA ALA A 90 -6.46 16.02 26.57
C ALA A 90 -6.78 15.87 25.06
N ALA A 91 -7.35 14.73 24.67
CA ALA A 91 -7.78 14.47 23.30
C ALA A 91 -8.92 15.37 22.80
N TYR A 92 -9.64 16.07 23.68
CA TYR A 92 -10.69 17.04 23.33
C TYR A 92 -10.17 18.47 23.23
N ALA A 93 -9.02 18.78 23.84
CA ALA A 93 -8.42 20.11 23.79
C ALA A 93 -7.90 20.47 22.38
N THR A 94 -7.55 19.47 21.58
CA THR A 94 -7.03 19.61 20.21
C THR A 94 -8.09 19.83 19.13
N GLU A 95 -9.39 19.73 19.47
CA GLU A 95 -10.51 19.89 18.52
C GLU A 95 -11.16 21.28 18.54
N ARG A 96 -10.46 22.31 19.05
CA ARG A 96 -10.89 23.71 19.00
C ARG A 96 -10.31 24.46 17.81
#